data_AF-A0A920TSN3-F1
#
_entry.id   AF-A0A920TSN3-F1
#
_cell.length_a   1.000
_cell.length_b   1.000
_cell.length_c   1.000
_cell.angle_alpha   90.00
_cell.angle_beta   90.00
_cell.angle_gamma   90.00
#
_symmetry.space_group_name_H-M   'P 1'
#
loop_
_entity.id
_entity.type
_entity.pdbx_description
1 polymer ?
#
loop_
_entity_poly.entity_id
_entity_poly.type
_entity_poly.pdbx_seq_one_letter_code
_entity_poly.pdbx_strand_id
1 'polypeptide(L)'
;MILGDVCTRACKYCGVAHGMPNNLDLDEPRRVAETVARLELEHVVITSVNRDELPDGGAGIYAETIRRIQKCVASCSVEVLIPDFKGDEKALRVVVEAGPAIIGHNLETVERLHPDVRPGGRYWRSISYLGAAKRIDPQILTKTGIILGMGEEFSEVTQAMADLRSAAVDILTLGQYLRPSSMHIPVARWVSPDEFAELKRIGEVEYGFKHVEAGPLVRSSYHAKEQAREVEAGTPGVIQEILEGDVLAPAEVSFEFVQLEVGRPGRPTQGASDG
;
A
#
# COMPACT_ATOMS: atom_id res chain seq x y z
N MET A 1 7.39 3.44 11.01
CA MET A 1 6.06 2.82 10.90
C MET A 1 5.22 3.36 12.05
N ILE A 2 4.03 3.88 11.75
CA ILE A 2 3.06 4.42 12.72
C ILE A 2 1.84 3.50 12.80
N LEU A 3 0.92 3.76 13.74
CA LEU A 3 -0.33 3.03 13.98
C LEU A 3 -0.15 1.59 14.49
N GLY A 4 1.05 1.28 15.01
CA GLY A 4 1.40 -0.02 15.58
C GLY A 4 2.06 -0.97 14.58
N ASP A 5 2.08 -2.26 14.92
CA ASP A 5 2.78 -3.35 14.23
C ASP A 5 1.88 -4.55 13.88
N VAL A 6 0.58 -4.44 14.19
CA VAL A 6 -0.46 -5.42 13.83
C VAL A 6 -1.40 -4.79 12.81
N CYS A 7 -1.57 -5.45 11.67
CA CYS A 7 -2.36 -4.99 10.53
C CYS A 7 -3.70 -5.71 10.44
N THR A 8 -4.78 -4.98 10.14
CA THR A 8 -6.12 -5.56 9.90
C THR A 8 -6.20 -6.39 8.62
N ARG A 9 -5.23 -6.27 7.71
CA ARG A 9 -5.19 -6.97 6.41
C ARG A 9 -4.06 -7.98 6.35
N ALA A 10 -4.34 -9.15 5.78
CA ALA A 10 -3.39 -10.25 5.63
C ALA A 10 -2.83 -10.36 4.19
N CYS A 11 -2.03 -9.38 3.77
CA CYS A 11 -1.36 -9.42 2.47
C CYS A 11 -0.35 -10.57 2.43
N LYS A 12 -0.44 -11.46 1.42
CA LYS A 12 0.34 -12.71 1.42
C LYS A 12 1.84 -12.54 1.20
N TYR A 13 2.29 -11.34 0.84
CA TYR A 13 3.70 -10.98 0.67
C TYR A 13 4.30 -10.27 1.89
N CYS A 14 3.46 -9.74 2.80
CA CYS A 14 3.88 -8.80 3.83
C CYS A 14 4.27 -9.52 5.12
N GLY A 15 5.43 -9.18 5.69
CA GLY A 15 5.93 -9.77 6.93
C GLY A 15 5.41 -9.12 8.23
N VAL A 16 4.48 -8.18 8.13
CA VAL A 16 3.85 -7.53 9.29
C VAL A 16 2.87 -8.50 9.96
N ALA A 17 2.72 -8.44 11.28
CA ALA A 17 1.75 -9.28 11.98
C ALA A 17 0.31 -8.92 11.57
N HIS A 18 -0.56 -9.92 11.49
CA HIS A 18 -1.96 -9.73 11.10
C HIS A 18 -2.87 -10.03 12.30
N GLY A 19 -3.89 -9.19 12.51
CA GLY A 19 -4.83 -9.35 13.63
C GLY A 19 -5.62 -8.08 13.91
N MET A 20 -6.38 -8.07 15.01
CA MET A 20 -7.06 -6.88 15.49
C MET A 20 -6.08 -6.03 16.32
N PRO A 21 -5.82 -4.77 15.96
CA PRO A 21 -4.99 -3.88 16.77
C PRO A 21 -5.66 -3.59 18.12
N ASN A 22 -4.87 -3.59 19.19
CA ASN A 22 -5.42 -3.48 20.55
C ASN A 22 -5.41 -2.06 21.12
N ASN A 23 -4.60 -1.15 20.55
CA ASN A 23 -4.41 0.21 21.05
C ASN A 23 -4.28 1.22 19.90
N LEU A 24 -4.66 2.48 20.18
CA LEU A 24 -4.40 3.63 19.33
C LEU A 24 -3.66 4.68 20.16
N ASP A 25 -2.43 5.01 19.75
CA ASP A 25 -1.60 5.99 20.44
C ASP A 25 -1.69 7.35 19.74
N LEU A 26 -2.44 8.26 20.34
CA LEU A 26 -2.64 9.61 19.80
C LEU A 26 -1.41 10.53 19.98
N ASP A 27 -0.43 10.14 20.81
CA ASP A 27 0.81 10.90 21.03
C ASP A 27 1.97 10.40 20.15
N GLU A 28 1.78 9.32 19.38
CA GLU A 28 2.77 8.81 18.42
C GLU A 28 3.28 9.89 17.44
N PRO A 29 2.45 10.76 16.84
CA PRO A 29 2.92 11.85 15.98
C PRO A 29 3.99 12.75 16.61
N ARG A 30 3.84 13.09 17.91
CA ARG A 30 4.80 13.92 18.63
C ARG A 30 6.14 13.20 18.75
N ARG A 31 6.14 11.93 19.16
CA ARG A 31 7.36 11.14 19.36
C ARG A 31 8.10 10.87 18.04
N VAL A 32 7.36 10.68 16.95
CA VAL A 32 7.96 10.58 15.61
C VAL A 32 8.67 11.88 15.25
N ALA A 33 8.02 13.03 15.41
CA ALA A 33 8.63 14.32 15.11
C ALA A 33 9.87 14.63 15.97
N GLU A 34 9.84 14.28 17.26
CA GLU A 34 11.01 14.38 18.15
C GLU A 34 12.15 13.48 17.69
N THR A 35 11.84 12.28 17.21
CA THR A 35 12.86 11.35 16.68
C THR A 35 13.48 11.90 15.40
N VAL A 36 12.67 12.45 14.48
CA VAL A 36 13.14 13.09 13.25
C VAL A 36 14.07 14.26 13.56
N ALA A 37 13.70 15.11 14.52
CA ALA A 37 14.52 16.23 14.96
C ALA A 37 15.85 15.79 15.60
N ARG A 38 15.81 14.80 16.49
CA ARG A 38 16.99 14.26 17.17
C ARG A 38 17.99 13.60 16.22
N LEU A 39 17.51 13.02 15.13
CA LEU A 39 18.33 12.37 14.10
C LEU A 39 18.73 13.31 12.96
N GLU A 40 18.27 14.57 12.99
CA GLU A 40 18.57 15.58 11.98
C GLU A 40 18.27 15.10 10.53
N LEU A 41 17.17 14.37 10.35
CA LEU A 41 16.84 13.80 9.04
C LEU A 41 16.44 14.90 8.05
N GLU A 42 17.06 14.90 6.87
CA GLU A 42 16.66 15.77 5.76
C GLU A 42 15.42 15.27 5.00
N HIS A 43 15.15 13.97 5.09
CA HIS A 43 14.01 13.32 4.46
C HIS A 43 13.55 12.14 5.32
N VAL A 44 12.24 11.98 5.47
CA VAL A 44 11.63 10.88 6.23
C VAL A 44 10.47 10.27 5.46
N VAL A 45 10.42 8.94 5.44
CA VAL A 45 9.30 8.18 4.89
C VAL A 45 8.45 7.65 6.06
N ILE A 46 7.18 8.05 6.11
CA ILE A 46 6.21 7.58 7.10
C ILE A 46 5.27 6.58 6.45
N THR A 47 5.08 5.42 7.08
CA THR A 47 4.14 4.40 6.63
C THR A 47 3.46 3.77 7.83
N SER A 48 2.40 2.99 7.62
CA SER A 48 1.60 2.38 8.67
C SER A 48 1.14 0.98 8.29
N VAL A 49 0.67 0.27 9.30
CA VAL A 49 -0.25 -0.85 9.13
C VAL A 49 -1.63 -0.37 8.67
N ASN A 50 -2.47 -1.25 8.12
CA ASN A 50 -3.88 -0.91 7.90
C ASN A 50 -4.64 -0.96 9.23
N ARG A 51 -5.52 0.03 9.41
CA ARG A 51 -6.38 0.20 10.59
C ARG A 51 -7.84 0.29 10.17
N ASP A 52 -8.32 -0.73 9.46
CA ASP A 52 -9.67 -0.71 8.86
C ASP A 52 -10.80 -0.58 9.91
N GLU A 53 -10.51 -0.88 11.18
CA GLU A 53 -11.43 -0.72 12.29
C GLU A 53 -11.60 0.74 12.74
N LEU A 54 -10.70 1.65 12.34
CA LEU A 54 -10.84 3.08 12.59
C LEU A 54 -11.73 3.72 11.52
N PRO A 55 -12.62 4.68 11.88
CA PRO A 55 -13.51 5.33 10.92
C PRO A 55 -12.80 6.03 9.76
N ASP A 56 -11.60 6.57 9.98
CA ASP A 56 -10.78 7.26 8.97
C ASP A 56 -9.57 6.43 8.51
N GLY A 57 -9.51 5.15 8.91
CA GLY A 57 -8.38 4.26 8.65
C GLY A 57 -7.03 4.73 9.20
N GLY A 58 -7.02 5.72 10.11
CA GLY A 58 -5.81 6.32 10.68
C GLY A 58 -5.27 7.55 9.94
N ALA A 59 -6.01 8.10 8.96
CA ALA A 59 -5.61 9.28 8.20
C ALA A 59 -5.27 10.50 9.09
N GLY A 60 -6.00 10.70 10.19
CA GLY A 60 -5.73 11.77 11.14
C GLY A 60 -4.34 11.68 11.78
N ILE A 61 -3.85 10.46 12.07
CA ILE A 61 -2.51 10.25 12.65
C ILE A 61 -1.41 10.51 11.61
N TYR A 62 -1.62 10.13 10.34
CA TYR A 62 -0.73 10.52 9.25
C TYR A 62 -0.61 12.05 9.16
N ALA A 63 -1.76 12.73 9.08
CA ALA A 63 -1.83 14.17 8.93
C ALA A 63 -1.17 14.91 10.10
N GLU A 64 -1.40 14.45 11.33
CA GLU A 64 -0.76 15.04 12.51
C GLU A 64 0.75 14.75 12.55
N THR A 65 1.19 13.58 12.11
CA THR A 65 2.61 13.24 12.01
C THR A 65 3.34 14.15 11.04
N ILE A 66 2.77 14.40 9.85
CA ILE A 66 3.32 15.32 8.85
C ILE A 66 3.47 16.73 9.46
N ARG A 67 2.38 17.29 10.02
CA ARG A 67 2.38 18.63 10.61
C ARG A 67 3.38 18.78 11.75
N ARG A 68 3.50 17.77 12.61
CA ARG A 68 4.45 17.77 13.74
C ARG A 68 5.89 17.77 13.24
N ILE A 69 6.21 16.93 12.26
CA ILE A 69 7.57 16.88 11.67
C ILE A 69 7.91 18.23 11.04
N GLN A 70 7.04 18.78 10.19
CA GLN A 70 7.29 20.07 9.53
C GLN A 70 7.44 21.23 10.52
N LYS A 71 6.68 21.21 11.63
CA LYS A 71 6.81 22.21 12.70
C LYS A 71 8.13 22.07 13.47
N CYS A 72 8.58 20.84 13.73
CA CYS A 72 9.81 20.58 14.48
C CYS A 72 11.07 20.74 13.62
N VAL A 73 11.02 20.37 12.34
CA VAL A 73 12.15 20.35 11.40
C VAL A 73 11.66 20.81 10.02
N ALA A 74 11.55 22.13 9.82
CA ALA A 74 11.00 22.71 8.59
C ALA A 74 11.78 22.35 7.32
N SER A 75 13.06 22.00 7.43
CA SER A 75 13.90 21.55 6.31
C SER A 75 13.74 20.05 5.98
N CYS A 76 13.06 19.28 6.81
CA CYS A 76 12.83 17.85 6.59
C CYS A 76 11.67 17.66 5.61
N SER A 77 11.95 17.03 4.47
CA SER A 77 10.90 16.61 3.54
C SER A 77 10.22 15.34 4.03
N VAL A 78 8.88 15.29 3.95
CA VAL A 78 8.07 14.17 4.44
C VAL A 78 7.45 13.45 3.25
N GLU A 79 7.82 12.19 3.03
CA GLU A 79 7.11 11.25 2.16
C GLU A 79 6.17 10.39 3.03
N VAL A 80 4.95 10.15 2.56
CA VAL A 80 4.04 9.21 3.21
C VAL A 80 3.71 8.05 2.28
N LEU A 81 3.85 6.82 2.75
CA LEU A 81 3.35 5.63 2.10
C LEU A 81 2.08 5.19 2.82
N ILE A 82 0.93 5.52 2.24
CA ILE A 82 -0.40 5.37 2.84
C ILE A 82 -1.08 4.05 2.45
N PRO A 83 -1.97 3.51 3.31
CA PRO A 83 -2.95 2.51 2.88
C PRO A 83 -3.96 3.12 1.88
N ASP A 84 -4.85 2.30 1.34
CA ASP A 84 -5.91 2.79 0.44
C ASP A 84 -7.10 3.42 1.18
N PHE A 85 -7.10 3.39 2.53
CA PHE A 85 -8.20 3.81 3.40
C PHE A 85 -9.58 3.32 2.95
N LYS A 86 -9.64 2.11 2.37
CA LYS A 86 -10.85 1.52 1.77
C LYS A 86 -11.50 2.37 0.65
N GLY A 87 -10.75 3.31 0.08
CA GLY A 87 -11.20 4.22 -0.96
C GLY A 87 -11.86 5.50 -0.43
N ASP A 88 -11.73 5.81 0.87
CA ASP A 88 -12.32 7.02 1.45
C ASP A 88 -11.58 8.29 1.00
N GLU A 89 -12.19 9.05 0.08
CA GLU A 89 -11.63 10.33 -0.39
C GLU A 89 -11.44 11.34 0.74
N LYS A 90 -12.28 11.33 1.80
CA LYS A 90 -12.13 12.26 2.92
C LYS A 90 -10.86 11.95 3.69
N ALA A 91 -10.57 10.66 3.91
CA ALA A 91 -9.32 10.21 4.52
C ALA A 91 -8.11 10.61 3.65
N LEU A 92 -8.18 10.43 2.32
CA LEU A 92 -7.15 10.91 1.40
C LEU A 92 -6.89 12.40 1.54
N ARG A 93 -7.97 13.19 1.48
CA ARG A 93 -7.93 14.65 1.55
C ARG A 93 -7.27 15.15 2.84
N VAL A 94 -7.59 14.52 3.98
CA VAL A 94 -6.95 14.85 5.27
C VAL A 94 -5.43 14.69 5.22
N VAL A 95 -4.92 13.67 4.53
CA VAL A 95 -3.47 13.45 4.39
C VAL A 95 -2.85 14.41 3.35
N VAL A 96 -3.51 14.61 2.21
CA VAL A 96 -3.04 15.55 1.16
C VAL A 96 -2.94 16.97 1.71
N GLU A 97 -3.98 17.46 2.40
CA GLU A 97 -4.04 18.81 2.97
C GLU A 97 -3.03 19.02 4.12
N ALA A 98 -2.47 17.95 4.68
CA ALA A 98 -1.35 18.06 5.62
C ALA A 98 -0.02 18.42 4.95
N GLY A 99 0.04 18.38 3.61
CA GLY A 99 1.15 18.85 2.79
C GLY A 99 2.43 18.01 2.83
N PRO A 100 2.39 16.67 2.69
CA PRO A 100 3.61 15.89 2.49
C PRO A 100 4.25 16.24 1.15
N ALA A 101 5.57 16.07 1.04
CA ALA A 101 6.30 16.29 -0.21
C ALA A 101 5.96 15.22 -1.27
N ILE A 102 5.72 13.98 -0.84
CA ILE A 102 5.37 12.85 -1.71
C ILE A 102 4.25 12.04 -1.04
N ILE A 103 3.22 11.67 -1.81
CA ILE A 103 2.23 10.66 -1.43
C ILE A 103 2.48 9.38 -2.23
N GLY A 104 2.85 8.34 -1.50
CA GLY A 104 3.02 6.99 -1.98
C GLY A 104 1.81 6.10 -1.66
N HIS A 105 1.38 5.31 -2.61
CA HIS A 105 0.51 4.15 -2.38
C HIS A 105 0.96 3.02 -3.31
N ASN A 106 1.43 1.91 -2.74
CA ASN A 106 1.98 0.84 -3.57
C ASN A 106 0.87 0.03 -4.26
N LEU A 107 1.06 -0.24 -5.54
CA LEU A 107 0.26 -1.18 -6.32
C LEU A 107 0.63 -2.64 -5.96
N GLU A 108 1.91 -2.86 -5.66
CA GLU A 108 2.57 -4.11 -5.22
C GLU A 108 2.65 -5.20 -6.29
N THR A 109 1.59 -5.41 -7.09
CA THR A 109 1.59 -6.43 -8.14
C THR A 109 0.60 -6.08 -9.26
N VAL A 110 0.59 -6.88 -10.31
CA VAL A 110 -0.24 -6.73 -11.50
C VAL A 110 -1.69 -7.14 -11.25
N GLU A 111 -2.61 -6.70 -12.11
CA GLU A 111 -4.06 -6.89 -11.96
C GLU A 111 -4.45 -8.36 -11.67
N ARG A 112 -3.95 -9.30 -12.48
CA ARG A 112 -4.25 -10.74 -12.33
C ARG A 112 -3.89 -11.30 -10.96
N LEU A 113 -2.77 -10.87 -10.38
CA LEU A 113 -2.28 -11.36 -9.09
C LEU A 113 -2.85 -10.60 -7.89
N HIS A 114 -3.40 -9.41 -8.11
CA HIS A 114 -3.81 -8.50 -7.04
C HIS A 114 -4.79 -9.15 -6.04
N PRO A 115 -5.88 -9.83 -6.47
CA PRO A 115 -6.81 -10.47 -5.55
C PRO A 115 -6.16 -11.56 -4.68
N ASP A 116 -5.19 -12.27 -5.23
CA ASP A 116 -4.51 -13.37 -4.54
C ASP A 116 -3.44 -12.87 -3.57
N VAL A 117 -2.69 -11.85 -3.95
CA VAL A 117 -1.56 -11.30 -3.19
C VAL A 117 -2.05 -10.31 -2.13
N ARG A 118 -3.10 -9.54 -2.45
CA ARG A 118 -3.70 -8.47 -1.63
C ARG A 118 -5.20 -8.68 -1.48
N PRO A 119 -5.65 -9.65 -0.66
CA PRO A 119 -7.09 -9.95 -0.52
C PRO A 119 -7.91 -8.71 -0.11
N GLY A 120 -7.35 -7.83 0.73
CA GLY A 120 -7.99 -6.58 1.14
C GLY A 120 -7.71 -5.37 0.24
N GLY A 121 -6.89 -5.51 -0.81
CA GLY A 121 -6.61 -4.45 -1.78
C GLY A 121 -7.46 -4.60 -3.04
N ARG A 122 -7.52 -3.52 -3.84
CA ARG A 122 -8.11 -3.54 -5.18
C ARG A 122 -7.20 -2.81 -6.14
N TYR A 123 -6.93 -3.42 -7.30
CA TYR A 123 -5.98 -2.90 -8.29
C TYR A 123 -6.39 -1.50 -8.77
N TRP A 124 -7.61 -1.35 -9.27
CA TRP A 124 -8.11 -0.08 -9.80
C TRP A 124 -8.32 0.98 -8.72
N ARG A 125 -8.70 0.59 -7.49
CA ARG A 125 -8.71 1.50 -6.35
C ARG A 125 -7.31 2.05 -6.07
N SER A 126 -6.30 1.19 -5.96
CA SER A 126 -4.92 1.62 -5.69
C SER A 126 -4.41 2.64 -6.71
N ILE A 127 -4.70 2.43 -8.00
CA ILE A 127 -4.30 3.34 -9.08
C ILE A 127 -5.06 4.66 -9.00
N SER A 128 -6.39 4.58 -8.93
CA SER A 128 -7.24 5.76 -8.90
C SER A 128 -7.09 6.61 -7.64
N TYR A 129 -6.66 6.02 -6.53
CA TYR A 129 -6.37 6.74 -5.29
C TYR A 129 -5.21 7.74 -5.46
N LEU A 130 -4.17 7.36 -6.22
CA LEU A 130 -3.08 8.27 -6.58
C LEU A 130 -3.55 9.36 -7.55
N GLY A 131 -4.42 9.00 -8.50
CA GLY A 131 -5.06 9.96 -9.40
C GLY A 131 -5.91 10.99 -8.67
N ALA A 132 -6.65 10.56 -7.63
CA ALA A 132 -7.43 11.45 -6.78
C ALA A 132 -6.52 12.37 -5.94
N ALA A 133 -5.36 11.89 -5.47
CA ALA A 133 -4.39 12.75 -4.78
C ALA A 133 -3.93 13.91 -5.67
N LYS A 134 -3.61 13.63 -6.94
CA LYS A 134 -3.30 14.66 -7.96
C LYS A 134 -4.46 15.61 -8.23
N ARG A 135 -5.69 15.12 -8.23
CA ARG A 135 -6.88 15.97 -8.41
C ARG A 135 -7.06 16.94 -7.23
N ILE A 136 -6.79 16.47 -6.00
CA ILE A 136 -6.89 17.29 -4.78
C ILE A 136 -5.77 18.34 -4.74
N ASP A 137 -4.53 17.92 -5.03
CA ASP A 137 -3.36 18.79 -5.14
C ASP A 137 -2.55 18.45 -6.40
N PRO A 138 -2.69 19.23 -7.49
CA PRO A 138 -1.96 19.00 -8.73
C PRO A 138 -0.43 19.09 -8.61
N GLN A 139 0.07 19.75 -7.56
CA GLN A 139 1.51 19.93 -7.34
C GLN A 139 2.13 18.81 -6.52
N ILE A 140 1.33 17.91 -5.94
CA ILE A 140 1.85 16.81 -5.14
C ILE A 140 2.54 15.77 -6.01
N LEU A 141 3.67 15.27 -5.53
CA LEU A 141 4.32 14.11 -6.14
C LEU A 141 3.63 12.84 -5.68
N THR A 142 3.36 11.96 -6.64
CA THR A 142 2.75 10.66 -6.40
C THR A 142 3.74 9.54 -6.70
N LYS A 143 3.72 8.52 -5.86
CA LYS A 143 4.67 7.41 -5.94
C LYS A 143 3.98 6.07 -5.76
N THR A 144 4.52 5.06 -6.43
CA THR A 144 4.09 3.69 -6.23
C THR A 144 5.26 2.71 -6.33
N GLY A 145 4.99 1.47 -5.95
CA GLY A 145 5.92 0.36 -6.07
C GLY A 145 5.23 -0.88 -6.62
N ILE A 146 5.96 -1.65 -7.42
CA ILE A 146 5.61 -3.02 -7.82
C ILE A 146 6.74 -3.94 -7.35
N ILE A 147 6.35 -5.03 -6.70
CA ILE A 147 7.24 -6.08 -6.26
C ILE A 147 7.22 -7.16 -7.34
N LEU A 148 8.39 -7.48 -7.90
CA LEU A 148 8.56 -8.47 -8.96
C LEU A 148 8.98 -9.83 -8.40
N GLY A 149 8.64 -10.91 -9.11
CA GLY A 149 8.98 -12.28 -8.70
C GLY A 149 7.87 -13.02 -7.98
N MET A 150 6.64 -12.49 -7.98
CA MET A 150 5.45 -13.15 -7.38
C MET A 150 4.67 -13.99 -8.40
N GLY A 151 5.05 -13.94 -9.68
CA GLY A 151 4.46 -14.74 -10.77
C GLY A 151 3.83 -13.88 -11.86
N GLU A 152 4.13 -12.58 -11.85
CA GLU A 152 3.77 -11.64 -12.90
C GLU A 152 4.63 -11.85 -14.15
N GLU A 153 4.01 -11.71 -15.31
CA GLU A 153 4.69 -11.70 -16.61
C GLU A 153 5.18 -10.29 -16.93
N PHE A 154 6.24 -10.19 -17.73
CA PHE A 154 6.82 -8.90 -18.13
C PHE A 154 5.78 -7.96 -18.76
N SER A 155 4.91 -8.49 -19.63
CA SER A 155 3.85 -7.72 -20.29
C SER A 155 2.78 -7.21 -19.32
N GLU A 156 2.55 -7.90 -18.20
CA GLU A 156 1.61 -7.45 -17.18
C GLU A 156 2.20 -6.28 -16.38
N VAL A 157 3.52 -6.28 -16.17
CA VAL A 157 4.23 -5.16 -15.52
C VAL A 157 4.16 -3.91 -16.40
N THR A 158 4.39 -4.04 -17.72
CA THR A 158 4.28 -2.90 -18.64
C THR A 158 2.84 -2.43 -18.80
N GLN A 159 1.85 -3.33 -18.77
CA GLN A 159 0.44 -2.93 -18.68
C GLN A 159 0.17 -2.12 -17.41
N ALA A 160 0.66 -2.58 -16.25
CA ALA A 160 0.51 -1.84 -15.00
C ALA A 160 1.17 -0.45 -15.04
N MET A 161 2.31 -0.31 -15.72
CA MET A 161 2.92 0.99 -15.99
C MET A 161 1.98 1.91 -16.78
N ALA A 162 1.34 1.41 -17.84
CA ALA A 162 0.38 2.18 -18.63
C ALA A 162 -0.82 2.66 -17.78
N ASP A 163 -1.37 1.77 -16.93
CA ASP A 163 -2.50 2.09 -16.05
C ASP A 163 -2.11 3.15 -15.01
N LEU A 164 -0.93 3.01 -14.39
CA LEU A 164 -0.38 3.98 -13.44
C LEU A 164 -0.16 5.35 -14.07
N ARG A 165 0.34 5.40 -15.31
CA ARG A 165 0.48 6.66 -16.04
C ARG A 165 -0.86 7.27 -16.41
N SER A 166 -1.90 6.47 -16.59
CA SER A 166 -3.27 6.97 -16.78
C SER A 166 -3.79 7.74 -15.56
N ALA A 167 -3.27 7.43 -14.36
CA ALA A 167 -3.47 8.20 -13.12
C ALA A 167 -2.38 9.27 -12.84
N ALA A 168 -1.50 9.53 -13.81
CA ALA A 168 -0.38 10.46 -13.73
C ALA A 168 0.63 10.23 -12.58
N VAL A 169 0.84 8.97 -12.18
CA VAL A 169 1.78 8.62 -11.09
C VAL A 169 3.22 8.97 -11.44
N ASP A 170 3.86 9.88 -10.69
CA ASP A 170 5.15 10.46 -11.08
C ASP A 170 6.35 9.50 -10.92
N ILE A 171 6.40 8.77 -9.79
CA ILE A 171 7.54 7.96 -9.38
C ILE A 171 7.16 6.48 -9.29
N LEU A 172 7.97 5.60 -9.87
CA LEU A 172 7.80 4.16 -9.79
C LEU A 172 9.03 3.49 -9.16
N THR A 173 8.79 2.53 -8.28
CA THR A 173 9.81 1.65 -7.75
C THR A 173 9.55 0.20 -8.16
N LEU A 174 10.59 -0.52 -8.59
CA LEU A 174 10.54 -1.91 -8.98
C LEU A 174 11.56 -2.70 -8.16
N GLY A 175 11.09 -3.59 -7.29
CA GLY A 175 11.94 -4.36 -6.38
C GLY A 175 11.71 -5.85 -6.46
N GLN A 176 12.72 -6.68 -6.15
CA GLN A 176 12.54 -8.13 -6.07
C GLN A 176 11.77 -8.51 -4.80
N TYR A 177 10.80 -9.42 -4.96
CA TYR A 177 10.11 -10.09 -3.88
C TYR A 177 11.10 -10.94 -3.08
N LEU A 178 11.23 -10.63 -1.80
CA LEU A 178 11.91 -11.47 -0.83
C LEU A 178 10.88 -12.04 0.13
N ARG A 179 10.70 -13.35 0.06
CA ARG A 179 9.72 -14.08 0.86
C ARG A 179 10.04 -13.97 2.36
N PRO A 180 9.15 -13.40 3.20
CA PRO A 180 9.44 -13.21 4.62
C PRO A 180 9.54 -14.52 5.41
N SER A 181 8.72 -15.52 5.09
CA SER A 181 8.74 -16.84 5.72
C SER A 181 8.08 -17.90 4.84
N SER A 182 8.17 -19.17 5.23
CA SER A 182 7.52 -20.30 4.55
C SER A 182 5.98 -20.25 4.52
N MET A 183 5.36 -19.35 5.29
CA MET A 183 3.90 -19.14 5.29
C MET A 183 3.42 -18.14 4.23
N HIS A 184 4.34 -17.37 3.63
CA HIS A 184 4.03 -16.37 2.61
C HIS A 184 4.03 -17.00 1.22
N ILE A 185 3.49 -16.32 0.22
CA ILE A 185 3.54 -16.82 -1.17
C ILE A 185 4.98 -17.15 -1.59
N PRO A 186 5.20 -18.22 -2.36
CA PRO A 186 6.54 -18.58 -2.81
C PRO A 186 7.09 -17.54 -3.79
N VAL A 187 8.41 -17.42 -3.86
CA VAL A 187 9.05 -16.69 -4.97
C VAL A 187 8.84 -17.51 -6.24
N ALA A 188 8.18 -16.92 -7.23
CA ALA A 188 7.91 -17.56 -8.51
C ALA A 188 9.10 -17.45 -9.46
N ARG A 189 9.79 -16.30 -9.46
CA ARG A 189 10.98 -16.04 -10.27
C ARG A 189 11.92 -15.03 -9.63
N TRP A 190 13.19 -15.11 -10.00
CA TRP A 190 14.22 -14.12 -9.67
C TRP A 190 14.49 -13.27 -10.89
N VAL A 191 14.18 -11.98 -10.80
CA VAL A 191 14.32 -11.04 -11.91
C VAL A 191 15.78 -10.67 -12.09
N SER A 192 16.27 -10.70 -13.34
CA SER A 192 17.66 -10.38 -13.65
C SER A 192 17.91 -8.87 -13.57
N PRO A 193 19.16 -8.43 -13.29
CA PRO A 193 19.52 -7.01 -13.39
C PRO A 193 19.20 -6.38 -14.75
N ASP A 194 19.36 -7.13 -15.84
CA ASP A 194 19.04 -6.66 -17.20
C ASP A 194 17.53 -6.41 -17.37
N GLU A 195 16.67 -7.27 -16.81
CA GLU A 195 15.23 -7.06 -16.86
C GLU A 195 14.81 -5.84 -16.02
N PHE A 196 15.41 -5.61 -14.85
CA PHE A 196 15.19 -4.38 -14.08
C PHE A 196 15.63 -3.13 -14.87
N ALA A 197 16.78 -3.18 -15.53
CA ALA A 197 17.29 -2.08 -16.35
C ALA A 197 16.35 -1.79 -17.54
N GLU A 198 15.82 -2.84 -18.18
CA GLU A 198 14.89 -2.69 -19.28
C GLU A 198 13.54 -2.13 -18.83
N LEU A 199 12.98 -2.62 -17.71
CA LEU A 199 11.75 -2.07 -17.14
C LEU A 199 11.91 -0.61 -16.72
N LYS A 200 13.08 -0.22 -16.18
CA LYS A 200 13.40 1.18 -15.89
C LYS A 200 13.38 2.02 -17.16
N ARG A 201 14.08 1.57 -18.21
CA ARG A 201 14.12 2.25 -19.51
C ARG A 201 12.71 2.43 -20.08
N ILE A 202 11.89 1.38 -20.08
CA ILE A 202 10.51 1.41 -20.55
C ILE A 202 9.68 2.43 -19.74
N GLY A 203 9.78 2.39 -18.42
CA GLY A 203 9.06 3.30 -17.54
C GLY A 203 9.41 4.78 -17.79
N GLU A 204 10.70 5.11 -17.89
CA GLU A 204 11.15 6.50 -18.09
C GLU A 204 10.96 6.99 -19.54
N VAL A 205 11.32 6.17 -20.53
CA VAL A 205 11.38 6.60 -21.94
C VAL A 205 10.04 6.43 -22.66
N GLU A 206 9.33 5.33 -22.43
CA GLU A 206 8.11 5.00 -23.19
C GLU A 206 6.85 5.50 -22.47
N TYR A 207 6.79 5.29 -21.15
CA TYR A 207 5.63 5.67 -20.33
C TYR A 207 5.76 7.05 -19.67
N GLY A 208 6.98 7.60 -19.60
CA GLY A 208 7.22 8.95 -19.10
C GLY A 208 6.99 9.11 -17.60
N PHE A 209 7.31 8.09 -16.79
CA PHE A 209 7.53 8.29 -15.37
C PHE A 209 8.67 9.30 -15.18
N LYS A 210 8.53 10.17 -14.18
CA LYS A 210 9.55 11.19 -13.92
C LYS A 210 10.82 10.61 -13.34
N HIS A 211 10.67 9.50 -12.60
CA HIS A 211 11.77 8.74 -12.04
C HIS A 211 11.35 7.29 -11.88
N VAL A 212 12.22 6.37 -12.29
CA VAL A 212 12.06 4.94 -12.00
C VAL A 212 13.30 4.41 -11.29
N GLU A 213 13.09 3.88 -10.08
CA GLU A 213 14.12 3.16 -9.35
C GLU A 213 13.85 1.66 -9.47
N ALA A 214 14.79 0.90 -10.04
CA ALA A 214 14.58 -0.51 -10.37
C ALA A 214 15.81 -1.34 -10.02
N GLY A 215 15.61 -2.38 -9.21
CA GLY A 215 16.68 -3.31 -8.88
C GLY A 215 16.32 -4.31 -7.78
N PRO A 216 17.14 -5.35 -7.56
CA PRO A 216 16.78 -6.44 -6.65
C PRO A 216 16.54 -5.99 -5.20
N LEU A 217 17.30 -5.02 -4.72
CA LEU A 217 17.21 -4.52 -3.34
C LEU A 217 16.40 -3.23 -3.21
N VAL A 218 15.83 -2.74 -4.30
CA VAL A 218 14.98 -1.54 -4.28
C VAL A 218 13.76 -1.81 -3.41
N ARG A 219 13.43 -0.81 -2.60
CA ARG A 219 12.24 -0.72 -1.76
C ARG A 219 11.60 0.63 -1.98
N SER A 220 10.34 0.77 -1.62
CA SER A 220 9.61 2.03 -1.75
C SER A 220 10.34 3.21 -1.09
N SER A 221 11.07 3.01 0.01
CA SER A 221 11.85 4.07 0.68
C SER A 221 13.31 4.22 0.24
N TYR A 222 13.80 3.38 -0.68
CA TYR A 222 15.21 3.42 -1.12
C TYR A 222 15.45 4.65 -2.00
N HIS A 223 16.47 5.46 -1.68
CA HIS A 223 16.85 6.70 -2.39
C HIS A 223 15.73 7.76 -2.52
N ALA A 224 14.72 7.73 -1.64
CA ALA A 224 13.57 8.65 -1.69
C ALA A 224 13.96 10.15 -1.64
N LYS A 225 15.09 10.49 -0.98
CA LYS A 225 15.62 11.86 -0.93
C LYS A 225 16.00 12.40 -2.31
N GLU A 226 16.63 11.59 -3.14
CA GLU A 226 17.08 11.97 -4.49
C GLU A 226 15.85 12.18 -5.40
N GLN A 227 14.87 11.29 -5.27
CA GLN A 227 13.59 11.35 -5.98
C GLN A 227 12.80 12.64 -5.67
N ALA A 228 12.79 13.08 -4.41
CA ALA A 228 12.05 14.26 -3.97
C ALA A 228 12.65 15.59 -4.46
N ARG A 229 13.95 15.63 -4.79
CA ARG A 229 14.65 16.88 -5.15
C ARG A 229 14.71 17.14 -6.65
N GLU A 230 14.61 16.10 -7.47
CA GLU A 230 14.86 16.18 -8.92
C GLU A 230 13.59 16.16 -9.76
N VAL A 231 12.43 15.94 -9.14
CA VAL A 231 11.17 15.71 -9.85
C VAL A 231 10.15 16.81 -9.54
N GLU A 232 9.58 17.38 -10.60
CA GLU A 232 8.38 18.21 -10.52
C GLU A 232 7.13 17.41 -10.90
N ALA A 233 6.04 17.66 -10.17
CA ALA A 233 4.76 17.03 -10.39
C ALA A 233 4.22 17.29 -11.80
N GLY A 234 3.76 16.23 -12.47
CA GLY A 234 2.93 16.34 -13.66
C GLY A 234 1.51 16.79 -13.35
N THR A 235 0.79 17.27 -14.37
CA THR A 235 -0.65 17.56 -14.30
C THR A 235 -1.48 16.29 -14.04
N PRO A 236 -2.69 16.40 -13.46
CA PRO A 236 -3.58 15.26 -13.24
C PRO A 236 -3.82 14.43 -14.52
N GLY A 237 -3.93 13.11 -14.36
CA GLY A 237 -4.14 12.14 -15.43
C GLY A 237 -5.60 12.01 -15.87
N VAL A 238 -5.91 10.96 -16.62
CA VAL A 238 -7.29 10.65 -17.03
C VAL A 238 -8.06 9.98 -15.89
N ILE A 239 -7.40 9.12 -15.12
CA ILE A 239 -7.97 8.49 -13.93
C ILE A 239 -7.77 9.44 -12.74
N GLN A 240 -8.86 10.03 -12.25
CA GLN A 240 -8.86 10.97 -11.13
C GLN A 240 -9.94 10.66 -10.07
N GLU A 241 -10.94 9.87 -10.44
CA GLU A 241 -12.02 9.46 -9.56
C GLU A 241 -11.70 8.11 -8.95
N ILE A 242 -11.90 7.98 -7.63
CA ILE A 242 -11.61 6.74 -6.92
C ILE A 242 -12.55 5.64 -7.43
N LEU A 243 -11.95 4.64 -8.05
CA LEU A 243 -12.62 3.45 -8.52
C LEU A 243 -12.83 2.50 -7.33
N GLU A 244 -13.99 1.83 -7.30
CA GLU A 244 -14.34 0.87 -6.26
C GLU A 244 -14.31 1.47 -4.83
N GLY A 245 -14.73 2.72 -4.67
CA GLY A 245 -15.06 3.27 -3.35
C GLY A 245 -16.13 2.41 -2.65
N ASP A 246 -16.02 2.24 -1.34
CA ASP A 246 -16.98 1.52 -0.50
C ASP A 246 -17.09 -0.02 -0.70
N VAL A 247 -16.19 -0.65 -1.45
CA VAL A 247 -16.11 -2.13 -1.49
C VAL A 247 -15.36 -2.64 -0.25
N LEU A 248 -16.09 -3.31 0.65
CA LEU A 248 -15.57 -3.89 1.89
C LEU A 248 -14.40 -4.85 1.63
N ALA A 249 -13.42 -4.84 2.53
CA ALA A 249 -12.37 -5.85 2.51
C ALA A 249 -12.98 -7.23 2.84
N PRO A 250 -12.47 -8.35 2.30
CA PRO A 250 -13.03 -9.68 2.58
C PRO A 250 -13.10 -10.03 4.08
N ALA A 251 -12.23 -9.46 4.90
CA ALA A 251 -12.25 -9.63 6.36
C ALA A 251 -13.45 -8.95 7.05
N GLU A 252 -14.07 -7.95 6.41
CA GLU A 252 -15.29 -7.27 6.89
C GLU A 252 -16.56 -7.95 6.37
N VAL A 253 -16.45 -8.77 5.31
CA VAL A 253 -17.52 -9.65 4.86
C VAL A 253 -17.59 -10.84 5.82
N SER A 254 -18.19 -10.61 6.99
CA SER A 254 -18.69 -11.68 7.85
C SER A 254 -19.66 -12.51 7.01
N PHE A 255 -19.20 -13.64 6.48
CA PHE A 255 -20.12 -14.68 6.06
C PHE A 255 -20.92 -15.06 7.30
N GLU A 256 -22.23 -14.85 7.28
CA GLU A 256 -23.13 -15.68 8.10
C GLU A 256 -22.78 -17.12 7.73
N PHE A 257 -21.95 -17.76 8.55
CA PHE A 257 -21.74 -19.19 8.47
C PHE A 257 -23.10 -19.81 8.72
N VAL A 258 -23.81 -20.18 7.65
CA VAL A 258 -24.86 -21.17 7.75
C VAL A 258 -24.15 -22.43 8.25
N GLN A 259 -24.25 -22.69 9.55
CA GLN A 259 -23.90 -23.99 10.11
C GLN A 259 -24.81 -25.00 9.42
N LEU A 260 -24.31 -25.64 8.36
CA LEU A 260 -24.84 -26.89 7.90
C LEU A 260 -24.57 -27.89 9.04
N GLU A 261 -25.59 -28.15 9.86
CA GLU A 261 -25.58 -29.29 10.75
C GLU A 261 -25.48 -30.55 9.87
N VAL A 262 -24.26 -31.05 9.74
CA VAL A 262 -24.03 -32.38 9.20
C VAL A 262 -24.57 -33.35 10.26
N GLY A 263 -25.84 -33.74 10.08
CA GLY A 263 -26.49 -34.74 10.91
C GLY A 263 -25.59 -35.96 11.05
N ARG A 264 -25.12 -36.22 12.28
CA ARG A 264 -24.40 -37.46 12.59
C ARG A 264 -25.35 -38.62 12.27
N PRO A 265 -24.93 -39.63 11.50
CA PRO A 265 -25.71 -40.84 11.34
C PRO A 265 -25.96 -41.45 12.71
N GLY A 266 -27.24 -41.70 13.02
CA GLY A 266 -27.68 -42.20 14.31
C GLY A 266 -26.91 -43.47 14.73
N ARG A 267 -26.47 -43.48 16.00
CA ARG A 267 -26.14 -44.74 16.68
C ARG A 267 -27.43 -45.59 16.74
N PRO A 268 -27.39 -46.88 16.39
CA PRO A 268 -28.54 -47.75 16.63
C PRO A 268 -28.77 -47.84 18.14
N THR A 269 -29.96 -47.42 18.57
CA THR A 269 -30.46 -47.65 19.92
C THR A 269 -30.65 -49.15 20.13
N GLN A 270 -30.12 -49.63 21.25
CA GLN A 270 -30.27 -51.01 21.71
C GLN A 270 -31.76 -51.36 21.84
N GLY A 271 -32.15 -52.47 21.23
CA GLY A 271 -33.42 -53.11 21.52
C GLY A 271 -33.40 -53.69 22.93
N ALA A 272 -34.23 -53.12 23.80
CA ALA A 272 -34.78 -53.82 24.95
C ALA A 272 -36.16 -54.33 24.52
N SER A 273 -36.30 -55.64 24.41
CA SER A 273 -37.59 -56.32 24.37
C SER A 273 -37.57 -57.42 25.42
N ASP A 274 -38.58 -57.40 26.28
CA ASP A 274 -38.85 -58.32 27.36
C ASP A 274 -38.84 -59.80 26.93
N GLY A 275 -38.34 -60.64 27.84
CA GLY A 275 -38.29 -62.11 27.77
C GLY A 275 -37.53 -62.67 28.96
#